data_AF-X1B9P2-F1
#
_entry.id   AF-X1B9P2-F1
#
_cell.length_a   1.000
_cell.length_b   1.000
_cell.length_c   1.000
_cell.angle_alpha   90.00
_cell.angle_beta   90.00
_cell.angle_gamma   90.00
#
_symmetry.space_group_name_H-M   'P 1'
#
loop_
_entity.id
_entity.type
_entity.pdbx_description
1 polymer ?
#
loop_
_entity_poly.entity_id
_entity_poly.type
_entity_poly.pdbx_seq_one_letter_code
_entity_poly.pdbx_strand_id
1 'polypeptide(L)' 'CHYISGNLVARRRFAILKELLEFFGIEPGRVNFMWASAAEGERFAVLIRKATKIVKELGPNTKFQKEW' A
#
# COMPACT_ATOMS: atom_id res chain seq x y z
N CYS A 1 7.90 -12.99 -10.09
CA CYS A 1 6.95 -13.73 -9.23
C CYS A 1 7.33 -15.19 -9.31
N HIS A 2 7.39 -15.91 -8.19
CA HIS A 2 7.70 -17.34 -8.22
C HIS A 2 6.63 -18.14 -8.99
N TYR A 3 5.37 -17.69 -8.92
CA TYR A 3 4.21 -18.29 -9.59
C TYR A 3 3.87 -17.58 -10.91
N ILE A 4 4.88 -17.22 -11.70
CA ILE A 4 4.78 -16.65 -13.06
C ILE A 4 4.10 -15.27 -13.10
N SER A 5 2.78 -15.21 -12.92
CA SER A 5 1.94 -14.05 -13.21
C SER A 5 1.14 -13.53 -12.01
N GLY A 6 1.24 -14.15 -10.83
CA GLY A 6 0.48 -13.74 -9.64
C GLY A 6 0.67 -12.27 -9.26
N ASN A 7 1.88 -11.73 -9.44
CA ASN A 7 2.17 -10.30 -9.25
C ASN A 7 1.42 -9.39 -10.25
N LEU A 8 1.21 -9.83 -11.49
CA LEU A 8 0.46 -9.07 -12.49
C LEU A 8 -1.04 -9.02 -12.16
N VAL A 9 -1.59 -10.12 -11.64
CA VAL A 9 -2.97 -10.17 -11.12
C VAL A 9 -3.10 -9.25 -9.90
N ALA A 10 -2.15 -9.31 -8.97
CA ALA A 10 -2.12 -8.42 -7.79
C ALA A 10 -2.07 -6.95 -8.20
N ARG A 11 -1.25 -6.58 -9.20
CA ARG A 11 -1.18 -5.20 -9.72
C ARG A 11 -2.53 -4.72 -10.27
N ARG A 12 -3.24 -5.56 -11.03
CA ARG A 12 -4.57 -5.22 -11.57
C ARG A 12 -5.61 -5.05 -10.45
N ARG A 13 -5.62 -5.98 -9.49
CA ARG A 13 -6.52 -5.89 -8.31
C ARG A 13 -6.23 -4.64 -7.49
N PHE A 14 -4.96 -4.28 -7.32
CA PHE A 14 -4.56 -3.10 -6.58
C PHE A 14 -5.06 -1.81 -7.23
N ALA A 15 -5.05 -1.70 -8.57
CA ALA A 15 -5.57 -0.52 -9.27
C ALA A 15 -7.05 -0.26 -8.90
N ILE A 16 -7.88 -1.31 -8.98
CA ILE A 16 -9.30 -1.25 -8.61
C ILE A 16 -9.48 -0.96 -7.11
N LEU A 17 -8.72 -1.65 -6.25
CA LEU A 17 -8.78 -1.45 -4.80
C LEU A 17 -8.45 -0.01 -4.43
N LYS A 18 -7.42 0.57 -5.05
CA LYS A 18 -7.00 1.94 -4.79
C LYS A 18 -8.11 2.93 -5.10
N GLU A 19 -8.71 2.84 -6.29
CA GLU A 19 -9.84 3.67 -6.69
C GLU A 19 -11.05 3.49 -5.76
N LEU A 20 -11.34 2.25 -5.36
CA LEU A 20 -12.44 1.94 -4.45
C LEU A 20 -12.22 2.55 -3.05
N LEU A 21 -11.00 2.46 -2.52
CA LEU A 21 -10.68 3.05 -1.22
C LEU A 21 -10.76 4.58 -1.26
N GLU A 22 -10.26 5.20 -2.33
CA GLU A 22 -10.40 6.64 -2.56
C GLU A 22 -11.87 7.05 -2.64
N PHE A 23 -12.71 6.26 -3.33
CA PHE A 23 -14.16 6.47 -3.40
C PHE A 23 -14.83 6.40 -2.01
N PHE A 24 -14.42 5.47 -1.14
CA PHE A 24 -14.87 5.41 0.25
C PHE A 24 -14.25 6.48 1.16
N GLY A 25 -13.46 7.39 0.59
CA GLY A 25 -12.86 8.51 1.29
C GLY A 25 -11.57 8.18 2.03
N ILE A 26 -10.92 7.03 1.78
CA ILE A 26 -9.57 6.77 2.30
C ILE A 26 -8.55 7.57 1.48
N GLU A 27 -7.63 8.25 2.15
CA GLU A 27 -6.62 9.07 1.48
C GLU A 27 -5.64 8.19 0.65
N PRO A 28 -5.33 8.57 -0.61
CA PRO A 28 -4.52 7.76 -1.54
C PRO A 28 -3.18 7.25 -1.00
N GLY A 29 -2.57 7.96 -0.04
CA GLY A 29 -1.28 7.62 0.54
C GLY A 29 -1.33 6.58 1.67
N ARG A 30 -2.53 6.19 2.15
CA ARG A 30 -2.67 5.21 3.24
C ARG A 30 -2.41 3.78 2.79
N VAL A 31 -2.61 3.47 1.51
CA VAL A 31 -2.36 2.14 0.95
C VAL A 31 -1.35 2.25 -0.19
N ASN A 32 -0.23 1.54 -0.04
CA ASN A 32 0.88 1.60 -0.98
C ASN A 32 1.15 0.21 -1.56
N PHE A 33 1.60 0.16 -2.82
CA PHE A 33 1.96 -1.08 -3.51
C PHE A 33 3.36 -0.95 -4.10
N MET A 34 4.24 -1.88 -3.71
CA MET A 34 5.68 -1.79 -3.98
C MET A 34 6.23 -3.17 -4.29
N TRP A 35 7.34 -3.22 -5.04
CA TRP A 35 8.04 -4.46 -5.38
C TRP A 35 9.43 -4.47 -4.76
N ALA A 36 9.74 -5.58 -4.08
CA ALA A 36 11.07 -5.93 -3.60
C ALA A 36 11.28 -7.43 -3.77
N SER A 37 12.49 -7.83 -4.16
CA SER A 37 12.95 -9.22 -4.19
C SER A 37 13.53 -9.62 -2.83
N ALA A 38 13.79 -10.93 -2.65
CA ALA A 38 14.38 -11.46 -1.41
C ALA A 38 15.80 -10.92 -1.13
N ALA A 39 16.55 -10.50 -2.14
CA ALA A 39 17.91 -9.98 -2.00
C ALA A 39 17.95 -8.45 -1.80
N GLU A 40 16.81 -7.77 -1.87
CA GLU A 40 16.72 -6.30 -1.91
C GLU A 40 16.47 -5.68 -0.53
N GLY A 41 17.26 -6.08 0.49
CA GLY A 41 17.08 -5.64 1.87
C GLY A 41 17.13 -4.12 2.06
N GLU A 42 18.14 -3.44 1.49
CA GLU A 42 18.25 -1.97 1.61
C GLU A 42 17.11 -1.25 0.89
N ARG A 43 16.73 -1.73 -0.31
CA ARG A 43 15.58 -1.19 -1.04
C ARG A 43 14.30 -1.35 -0.23
N PHE A 44 14.09 -2.51 0.40
CA PHE A 44 12.95 -2.71 1.29
C PHE A 44 12.94 -1.68 2.43
N ALA A 45 14.07 -1.46 3.10
CA ALA A 45 14.18 -0.45 4.15
C ALA A 45 13.84 0.96 3.65
N VAL A 46 14.34 1.35 2.47
CA VAL A 46 13.99 2.64 1.83
C VAL A 46 12.50 2.75 1.54
N LEU A 47 11.89 1.70 0.98
CA LEU A 47 10.47 1.65 0.63
C LEU A 47 9.57 1.78 1.88
N ILE A 48 9.91 1.07 2.96
CA ILE A 48 9.19 1.18 4.24
C ILE A 48 9.35 2.57 4.83
N ARG A 49 10.56 3.14 4.88
CA ARG A 49 10.78 4.52 5.36
C ARG A 49 9.90 5.52 4.59
N LYS A 50 9.82 5.37 3.27
CA LYS A 50 8.95 6.20 2.41
C LYS A 50 7.47 6.03 2.74
N ALA A 51 6.98 4.80 2.82
CA ALA A 51 5.59 4.52 3.16
C ALA A 51 5.22 5.07 4.55
N THR A 52 6.08 4.86 5.55
CA THR A 52 5.89 5.40 6.90
C THR A 52 5.86 6.93 6.91
N LYS A 53 6.75 7.60 6.16
CA LYS A 53 6.74 9.05 6.06
C LYS A 53 5.41 9.58 5.51
N ILE A 54 4.93 9.00 4.41
CA ILE A 54 3.64 9.38 3.78
C ILE A 54 2.49 9.22 4.78
N VAL A 55 2.41 8.08 5.48
CA VAL A 55 1.34 7.83 6.45
C VAL A 55 1.41 8.78 7.64
N LYS A 56 2.62 9.13 8.11
CA LYS A 56 2.80 10.11 9.20
C LYS A 56 2.34 11.51 8.78
N GLU A 57 2.64 11.93 7.56
CA GLU A 57 2.19 13.23 7.03
C GLU A 57 0.67 13.32 6.89
N LEU A 58 -0.01 12.20 6.61
CA LEU A 58 -1.48 12.11 6.59
C LEU A 58 -2.12 12.11 7.98
N GLY A 59 -1.34 11.94 9.04
CA GLY A 59 -1.83 11.85 10.41
C GLY A 59 -2.70 10.61 10.69
N PRO A 60 -3.22 10.50 11.93
CA PRO A 60 -4.09 9.39 12.33
C PRO A 60 -5.31 9.26 11.42
N ASN A 61 -5.70 8.01 11.11
CA ASN A 61 -6.97 7.78 10.44
C ASN A 61 -8.11 7.93 11.45
N THR A 62 -9.04 8.86 11.22
CA THR A 62 -10.23 9.07 12.06
C THR A 62 -11.48 8.37 11.48
N LYS A 63 -11.38 7.71 10.33
CA LYS A 63 -12.48 7.00 9.66
C LYS A 63 -12.48 5.51 10.02
N PHE A 64 -13.65 4.87 9.94
CA PHE A 64 -13.84 3.44 10.19
C PHE A 64 -13.33 2.97 11.59
N GLN A 65 -13.44 3.84 12.59
CA GLN A 65 -13.17 3.47 13.99
C GLN A 65 -14.14 2.36 14.41
N LYS A 66 -13.61 1.31 15.03
CA LYS A 66 -14.44 0.21 15.56
C LYS A 66 -15.02 0.66 16.91
N GLU A 67 -16.35 0.73 17.01
CA GLU A 67 -17.07 1.16 18.23
C GLU A 67 -17.60 -0.02 19.08
N TRP A 68 -17.00 -1.20 18.95
CA TRP A 68 -17.43 -2.42 19.65
C TRP A 68 -16.37 -2.92 20.61
#